data_AF-A0A3B9IZC2-F1
#
_entry.id   AF-A0A3B9IZC2-F1
#
_cell.length_a   1.000
_cell.length_b   1.000
_cell.length_c   1.000
_cell.angle_alpha   90.00
_cell.angle_beta   90.00
_cell.angle_gamma   90.00
#
_symmetry.space_group_name_H-M   'P 1'
#
loop_
_entity.id
_entity.type
_entity.pdbx_description
1 polymer ?
#
loop_
_entity_poly.entity_id
_entity_poly.type
_entity_poly.pdbx_seq_one_letter_code
_entity_poly.pdbx_strand_id
1 'polypeptide(L)'
;MSIFTKIADTISGGLFRFIVLRNLKGPENTENLKDDIEKLLKLETRISELEKLCSDVKNIPEKDTTEKSEEKIIDTDKFATKQEVMMSIKKLIEEINKKDAAAEYKEKIDILTAANNSLVNENAGLRSQIDDIKNDLEKLSSVILAGENHNTDESSEADDETARKSELSELSVSETIDLFMISGSKNKIMVNSSVSSVRDYMKNVLNFDNIEECLSDCKDHEGFSSFRESFNTFSKTIEQKAKELAIMLEDFKKEDISPEITISLFKIISAYIIERWIPVIFRLINEKRDEKYIRLLKAVNEYLEKSGVYTYNKLRKGQPVTDESLDYFIITRCPSLSENMNDKVKEIRLFPYCINYMEYGEKAVHHTMGNAEIYSAEEKI
;
A
#
# COMPACT_ATOMS: atom_id res chain seq x y z
N MET A 1 5.92 43.71 -12.41
CA MET A 1 5.17 42.78 -13.29
C MET A 1 3.80 42.59 -12.67
N SER A 2 2.73 42.97 -13.35
CA SER A 2 1.36 42.94 -12.79
C SER A 2 0.93 41.50 -12.53
N ILE A 3 0.20 41.23 -11.44
CA ILE A 3 -0.37 39.91 -11.11
C ILE A 3 -1.17 39.34 -12.29
N PHE A 4 -1.82 40.22 -13.06
CA PHE A 4 -2.58 39.87 -14.27
C PHE A 4 -1.69 39.32 -15.40
N THR A 5 -0.48 39.84 -15.59
CA THR A 5 0.50 39.28 -16.55
C THR A 5 0.92 37.85 -16.18
N LYS A 6 1.09 37.55 -14.88
CA LYS A 6 1.42 36.20 -14.41
C LYS A 6 0.25 35.22 -14.60
N ILE A 7 -0.99 35.70 -14.47
CA ILE A 7 -2.19 34.90 -14.69
C ILE A 7 -2.38 34.59 -16.19
N ALA A 8 -2.18 35.58 -17.07
CA ALA A 8 -2.24 35.40 -18.52
C ALA A 8 -1.19 34.40 -19.04
N ASP A 9 0.05 34.47 -18.54
CA ASP A 9 1.11 33.50 -18.90
C ASP A 9 0.80 32.07 -18.41
N THR A 10 0.13 31.94 -17.25
CA THR A 10 -0.27 30.64 -16.69
C THR A 10 -1.44 30.02 -17.47
N ILE A 11 -2.38 30.83 -17.95
CA ILE A 11 -3.52 30.38 -18.78
C ILE A 11 -3.04 29.99 -20.17
N SER A 12 -2.14 30.79 -20.78
CA SER A 12 -1.47 30.47 -22.05
C SER A 12 -0.69 29.15 -21.97
N GLY A 13 0.04 28.93 -20.88
CA GLY A 13 0.74 27.66 -20.61
C GLY A 13 -0.21 26.47 -20.41
N GLY A 14 -1.38 26.70 -19.80
CA GLY A 14 -2.44 25.70 -19.65
C GLY A 14 -3.06 25.29 -20.99
N LEU A 15 -3.33 26.25 -21.87
CA LEU A 15 -3.85 26.00 -23.22
C LEU A 15 -2.85 25.21 -24.09
N PHE A 16 -1.55 25.48 -23.94
CA PHE A 16 -0.50 24.74 -24.65
C PHE A 16 -0.40 23.29 -24.17
N ARG A 17 -0.51 23.06 -22.84
CA ARG A 17 -0.55 21.72 -22.23
C ARG A 17 -1.79 20.92 -22.65
N PHE A 18 -2.89 21.63 -22.90
CA PHE A 18 -4.15 21.09 -23.39
C PHE A 18 -4.09 20.60 -24.85
N ILE A 19 -3.42 21.33 -25.74
CA ILE A 19 -3.17 20.91 -27.13
C ILE A 19 -2.32 19.63 -27.17
N VAL A 20 -1.35 19.50 -26.27
CA VAL A 20 -0.49 18.31 -26.16
C VAL A 20 -1.27 17.09 -25.65
N LEU A 21 -2.15 17.26 -24.65
CA LEU A 21 -2.97 16.16 -24.11
C LEU A 21 -4.03 15.65 -25.12
N ARG A 22 -4.57 16.53 -25.98
CA ARG A 22 -5.51 16.18 -27.05
C ARG A 22 -4.90 15.25 -28.11
N ASN A 23 -3.59 15.34 -28.33
CA ASN A 23 -2.89 14.47 -29.29
C ASN A 23 -2.48 13.11 -28.69
N LEU A 24 -2.55 12.94 -27.37
CA LEU A 24 -2.09 11.74 -26.65
C LEU A 24 -3.20 10.76 -26.24
N LYS A 25 -4.46 11.21 -26.14
CA LYS A 25 -5.59 10.35 -25.80
C LYS A 25 -6.57 10.29 -26.97
N GLY A 26 -6.75 9.09 -27.53
CA GLY A 26 -7.69 8.80 -28.61
C GLY A 26 -9.15 9.15 -28.26
N PRO A 27 -10.07 9.04 -29.24
CA PRO A 27 -11.35 9.75 -29.29
C PRO A 27 -12.43 9.35 -28.25
N GLU A 28 -12.16 8.45 -27.31
CA GLU A 28 -13.19 7.84 -26.44
C GLU A 28 -13.51 8.62 -25.15
N ASN A 29 -12.99 9.84 -24.96
CA ASN A 29 -13.18 10.58 -23.69
C ASN A 29 -13.56 12.07 -23.87
N THR A 30 -14.27 12.40 -24.96
CA THR A 30 -14.51 13.79 -25.39
C THR A 30 -15.66 14.50 -24.67
N GLU A 31 -16.58 13.78 -24.01
CA GLU A 31 -17.79 14.38 -23.40
C GLU A 31 -17.50 15.10 -22.08
N ASN A 32 -16.77 14.46 -21.16
CA ASN A 32 -16.27 15.12 -19.95
C ASN A 32 -15.31 16.28 -20.26
N LEU A 33 -14.59 16.18 -21.38
CA LEU A 33 -13.65 17.20 -21.84
C LEU A 33 -14.34 18.49 -22.29
N LYS A 34 -15.53 18.37 -22.90
CA LYS A 34 -16.31 19.53 -23.37
C LYS A 34 -16.82 20.36 -22.20
N ASP A 35 -17.28 19.70 -21.14
CA ASP A 35 -17.73 20.34 -19.91
C ASP A 35 -16.61 21.11 -19.21
N ASP A 36 -15.39 20.57 -19.18
CA ASP A 36 -14.25 21.23 -18.55
C ASP A 36 -13.73 22.42 -19.38
N ILE A 37 -13.79 22.36 -20.71
CA ILE A 37 -13.51 23.51 -21.58
C ILE A 37 -14.53 24.63 -21.35
N GLU A 38 -15.81 24.29 -21.23
CA GLU A 38 -16.85 25.29 -21.00
C GLU A 38 -16.70 25.98 -19.63
N LYS A 39 -16.26 25.23 -18.60
CA LYS A 39 -15.91 25.80 -17.28
C LYS A 39 -14.71 26.73 -17.36
N LEU A 40 -13.68 26.39 -18.14
CA LEU A 40 -12.48 27.22 -18.31
C LEU A 40 -12.78 28.53 -19.06
N LEU A 41 -13.59 28.47 -20.13
CA LEU A 41 -14.03 29.67 -20.87
C LEU A 41 -14.90 30.60 -20.01
N LYS A 42 -15.76 30.03 -19.15
CA LYS A 42 -16.54 30.81 -18.17
C LYS A 42 -15.65 31.50 -17.14
N LEU A 43 -14.58 30.85 -16.69
CA LEU A 43 -13.61 31.44 -15.76
C LEU A 43 -12.81 32.57 -16.41
N GLU A 44 -12.36 32.40 -17.66
CA GLU A 44 -11.63 33.42 -18.41
C GLU A 44 -12.47 34.68 -18.61
N THR A 45 -13.74 34.52 -19.00
CA THR A 45 -14.70 35.63 -19.16
C THR A 45 -14.86 36.41 -17.85
N ARG A 46 -14.98 35.69 -16.72
CA ARG A 46 -15.18 36.29 -15.39
C ARG A 46 -13.93 37.00 -14.86
N ILE A 47 -12.73 36.53 -15.25
CA ILE A 47 -11.47 37.22 -14.96
C ILE A 47 -11.41 38.55 -15.72
N SER A 48 -11.76 38.57 -17.02
CA SER A 48 -11.80 39.80 -17.81
C SER A 48 -12.82 40.82 -17.28
N GLU A 49 -13.98 40.37 -16.79
CA GLU A 49 -14.97 41.24 -16.13
C GLU A 49 -14.42 41.87 -14.84
N LEU A 50 -13.70 41.11 -14.03
CA LEU A 50 -13.06 41.58 -12.79
C LEU A 50 -11.90 42.54 -13.05
N GLU A 51 -11.13 42.33 -14.12
CA GLU A 51 -10.10 43.25 -14.58
C GLU A 51 -10.70 44.61 -14.98
N LYS A 52 -11.82 44.59 -15.70
CA LYS A 52 -12.55 45.79 -16.09
C LYS A 52 -13.07 46.56 -14.87
N LEU A 53 -13.74 45.87 -13.93
CA LEU A 53 -14.19 46.45 -12.67
C LEU A 53 -13.03 47.06 -11.84
N CYS A 54 -11.89 46.38 -11.78
CA CYS A 54 -10.69 46.93 -11.12
C CYS A 54 -10.16 48.20 -11.80
N SER A 55 -10.22 48.28 -13.13
CA SER A 55 -9.83 49.48 -13.88
C SER A 55 -10.81 50.64 -13.66
N ASP A 56 -12.11 50.35 -13.60
CA ASP A 56 -13.15 51.35 -13.36
C ASP A 56 -13.06 51.94 -11.94
N VAL A 57 -12.75 51.11 -10.93
CA VAL A 57 -12.53 51.54 -9.54
C VAL A 57 -11.27 52.40 -9.38
N LYS A 58 -10.22 52.15 -10.16
CA LYS A 58 -8.99 52.98 -10.16
C LYS A 58 -9.18 54.37 -10.76
N ASN A 59 -10.22 54.57 -11.57
CA ASN A 59 -10.52 55.83 -12.24
C ASN A 59 -11.52 56.71 -11.46
N ILE A 60 -11.89 56.35 -10.24
CA ILE A 60 -12.71 57.21 -9.38
C ILE A 60 -11.78 58.31 -8.83
N PRO A 61 -11.98 59.60 -9.19
CA PRO A 61 -11.13 60.66 -8.68
C PRO A 61 -11.32 60.78 -7.17
N GLU A 62 -10.21 60.75 -6.44
CA GLU A 62 -10.16 61.10 -5.02
C GLU A 62 -10.61 62.55 -4.88
N LYS A 63 -11.89 62.77 -4.53
CA LYS A 63 -12.38 64.12 -4.21
C LYS A 63 -11.76 64.53 -2.89
N ASP A 64 -10.84 65.49 -2.97
CA ASP A 64 -10.35 66.34 -1.89
C ASP A 64 -11.51 66.73 -0.95
N THR A 65 -11.42 66.30 0.30
CA THR A 65 -12.29 66.77 1.37
C THR A 65 -11.61 67.92 2.11
N THR A 66 -11.85 69.14 1.64
CA THR A 66 -11.92 70.31 2.50
C THR A 66 -13.26 71.00 2.29
N GLU A 67 -13.82 71.46 3.41
CA GLU A 67 -15.06 72.23 3.57
C GLU A 67 -16.40 71.49 3.78
N LYS A 68 -16.85 71.64 5.03
CA LYS A 68 -18.19 72.00 5.52
C LYS A 68 -19.41 71.11 5.18
N SER A 69 -20.00 70.64 6.28
CA SER A 69 -21.44 70.50 6.55
C SER A 69 -22.31 70.03 5.39
N GLU A 70 -22.65 68.74 5.42
CA GLU A 70 -24.00 68.18 5.34
C GLU A 70 -23.88 66.69 5.03
N GLU A 71 -24.78 65.92 5.63
CA GLU A 71 -25.06 64.49 5.42
C GLU A 71 -24.10 63.70 4.51
N LYS A 72 -23.29 62.84 5.11
CA LYS A 72 -22.78 61.67 4.41
C LYS A 72 -23.01 60.46 5.26
N ILE A 73 -24.08 59.75 4.90
CA ILE A 73 -24.18 58.30 5.00
C ILE A 73 -22.81 57.77 4.58
N ILE A 74 -21.98 57.40 5.56
CA ILE A 74 -20.74 56.71 5.30
C ILE A 74 -21.19 55.45 4.57
N ASP A 75 -20.80 55.35 3.32
CA ASP A 75 -21.16 54.35 2.32
C ASP A 75 -20.68 52.96 2.81
N THR A 76 -21.38 52.44 3.82
CA THR A 76 -21.13 51.17 4.50
C THR A 76 -21.16 50.02 3.51
N ASP A 77 -21.93 50.17 2.44
CA ASP A 77 -22.00 49.21 1.33
C ASP A 77 -20.70 49.17 0.52
N LYS A 78 -20.03 50.31 0.29
CA LYS A 78 -18.70 50.36 -0.39
C LYS A 78 -17.56 49.82 0.47
N PHE A 79 -17.62 50.02 1.78
CA PHE A 79 -16.60 49.48 2.69
C PHE A 79 -16.78 47.97 2.91
N ALA A 80 -18.03 47.51 3.00
CA ALA A 80 -18.39 46.10 3.06
C ALA A 80 -17.98 45.35 1.77
N THR A 81 -18.28 45.91 0.59
CA THR A 81 -17.83 45.32 -0.69
C THR A 81 -16.32 45.28 -0.82
N LYS A 82 -15.59 46.30 -0.33
CA LYS A 82 -14.11 46.28 -0.32
C LYS A 82 -13.54 45.16 0.56
N GLN A 83 -14.15 44.91 1.72
CA GLN A 83 -13.75 43.82 2.62
C GLN A 83 -14.07 42.43 2.05
N GLU A 84 -15.23 42.29 1.41
CA GLU A 84 -15.69 41.05 0.78
C GLU A 84 -14.86 40.67 -0.46
N VAL A 85 -14.47 41.67 -1.26
CA VAL A 85 -13.51 41.49 -2.36
C VAL A 85 -12.13 41.09 -1.84
N MET A 86 -11.67 41.67 -0.74
CA MET A 86 -10.37 41.35 -0.14
C MET A 86 -10.32 39.93 0.48
N MET A 87 -11.43 39.45 1.05
CA MET A 87 -11.56 38.05 1.49
C MET A 87 -11.60 37.08 0.30
N SER A 88 -12.30 37.43 -0.77
CA SER A 88 -12.36 36.62 -1.99
C SER A 88 -10.98 36.51 -2.67
N ILE A 89 -10.21 37.61 -2.69
CA ILE A 89 -8.82 37.61 -3.18
C ILE A 89 -7.91 36.74 -2.30
N LYS A 90 -8.04 36.80 -0.96
CA LYS A 90 -7.26 35.93 -0.06
C LYS A 90 -7.57 34.44 -0.28
N LYS A 91 -8.84 34.09 -0.47
CA LYS A 91 -9.26 32.72 -0.76
C LYS A 91 -8.73 32.22 -2.11
N LEU A 92 -8.73 33.08 -3.12
CA LEU A 92 -8.11 32.80 -4.43
C LEU A 92 -6.58 32.66 -4.33
N ILE A 93 -5.92 33.45 -3.49
CA ILE A 93 -4.47 33.31 -3.23
C ILE A 93 -4.17 31.99 -2.51
N GLU A 94 -4.99 31.56 -1.55
CA GLU A 94 -4.88 30.23 -0.93
C GLU A 94 -5.13 29.10 -1.93
N GLU A 95 -6.11 29.23 -2.83
CA GLU A 95 -6.37 28.26 -3.90
C GLU A 95 -5.26 28.24 -4.96
N ILE A 96 -4.57 29.35 -5.20
CA ILE A 96 -3.39 29.44 -6.07
C ILE A 96 -2.14 28.89 -5.38
N ASN A 97 -1.95 29.11 -4.08
CA ASN A 97 -0.84 28.50 -3.33
C ASN A 97 -1.01 26.97 -3.22
N LYS A 98 -2.25 26.45 -3.26
CA LYS A 98 -2.52 25.02 -3.46
C LYS A 98 -2.12 24.51 -4.86
N LYS A 99 -1.87 25.39 -5.86
CA LYS A 99 -1.37 25.01 -7.19
C LYS A 99 0.15 24.85 -7.28
N ASP A 100 0.94 25.17 -6.25
CA ASP A 100 2.34 24.72 -6.20
C ASP A 100 2.45 23.18 -6.11
N ALA A 101 1.37 22.52 -5.68
CA ALA A 101 1.20 21.08 -5.82
C ALA A 101 1.22 20.62 -7.31
N ALA A 102 0.88 21.48 -8.28
CA ALA A 102 0.91 21.11 -9.70
C ALA A 102 2.34 20.96 -10.26
N ALA A 103 3.33 21.61 -9.63
CA ALA A 103 4.74 21.39 -9.93
C ALA A 103 5.22 20.06 -9.34
N GLU A 104 4.81 19.76 -8.10
CA GLU A 104 5.10 18.50 -7.42
C GLU A 104 4.44 17.29 -8.11
N TYR A 105 3.18 17.42 -8.55
CA TYR A 105 2.49 16.42 -9.36
C TYR A 105 3.13 16.25 -10.74
N LYS A 106 3.69 17.32 -11.33
CA LYS A 106 4.42 17.21 -12.61
C LYS A 106 5.69 16.37 -12.41
N GLU A 107 6.46 16.64 -11.36
CA GLU A 107 7.65 15.86 -11.02
C GLU A 107 7.29 14.40 -10.71
N LYS A 108 6.22 14.15 -9.94
CA LYS A 108 5.71 12.80 -9.67
C LYS A 108 5.28 12.07 -10.96
N ILE A 109 4.63 12.77 -11.90
CA ILE A 109 4.25 12.21 -13.20
C ILE A 109 5.47 11.88 -14.06
N ASP A 110 6.48 12.76 -14.10
CA ASP A 110 7.70 12.53 -14.87
C ASP A 110 8.49 11.33 -14.30
N ILE A 111 8.57 11.20 -12.97
CA ILE A 111 9.15 10.03 -12.27
C ILE A 111 8.37 8.75 -12.60
N LEU A 112 7.04 8.77 -12.47
CA LEU A 112 6.19 7.62 -12.78
C LEU A 112 6.28 7.21 -14.25
N THR A 113 6.40 8.17 -15.16
CA THR A 113 6.56 7.92 -16.60
C THR A 113 7.91 7.26 -16.90
N ALA A 114 8.99 7.73 -16.27
CA ALA A 114 10.31 7.12 -16.40
C ALA A 114 10.33 5.68 -15.84
N ALA A 115 9.74 5.47 -14.67
CA ALA A 115 9.64 4.15 -14.04
C ALA A 115 8.83 3.17 -14.91
N ASN A 116 7.71 3.62 -15.48
CA ASN A 116 6.88 2.78 -16.33
C ASN A 116 7.59 2.38 -17.63
N ASN A 117 8.35 3.30 -18.25
CA ASN A 117 9.17 2.98 -19.41
C ASN A 117 10.26 1.95 -19.08
N SER A 118 10.86 2.02 -17.89
CA SER A 118 11.81 1.01 -17.41
C SER A 118 11.16 -0.37 -17.27
N LEU A 119 9.97 -0.43 -16.66
CA LEU A 119 9.22 -1.68 -16.51
C LEU A 119 8.76 -2.28 -17.84
N VAL A 120 8.40 -1.45 -18.83
CA VAL A 120 8.06 -1.93 -20.17
C VAL A 120 9.27 -2.59 -20.84
N ASN A 121 10.46 -2.01 -20.69
CA ASN A 121 11.70 -2.58 -21.22
C ASN A 121 12.09 -3.89 -20.51
N GLU A 122 11.95 -3.93 -19.18
CA GLU A 122 12.21 -5.15 -18.40
C GLU A 122 11.25 -6.28 -18.79
N ASN A 123 9.95 -5.97 -18.95
CA ASN A 123 8.97 -6.94 -19.43
C ASN A 123 9.25 -7.45 -20.85
N ALA A 124 9.79 -6.61 -21.73
CA ALA A 124 10.25 -7.05 -23.05
C ALA A 124 11.42 -8.03 -22.94
N GLY A 125 12.37 -7.77 -22.03
CA GLY A 125 13.49 -8.68 -21.74
C GLY A 125 13.03 -10.01 -21.16
N LEU A 126 12.11 -10.00 -20.18
CA LEU A 126 11.53 -11.20 -19.59
C LEU A 126 10.76 -12.04 -20.62
N ARG A 127 10.03 -11.41 -21.54
CA ARG A 127 9.36 -12.12 -22.64
C ARG A 127 10.37 -12.83 -23.54
N SER A 128 11.48 -12.19 -23.88
CA SER A 128 12.56 -12.83 -24.64
C SER A 128 13.12 -14.06 -23.91
N GLN A 129 13.35 -13.96 -22.59
CA GLN A 129 13.85 -15.10 -21.80
C GLN A 129 12.83 -16.25 -21.75
N ILE A 130 11.54 -15.95 -21.65
CA ILE A 130 10.48 -16.97 -21.70
C ILE A 130 10.47 -17.66 -23.07
N ASP A 131 10.64 -16.93 -24.16
CA ASP A 131 10.72 -17.50 -25.51
C ASP A 131 11.96 -18.41 -25.66
N ASP A 132 13.10 -18.02 -25.09
CA ASP A 132 14.31 -18.86 -25.08
C ASP A 132 14.10 -20.14 -24.28
N ILE A 133 13.53 -20.07 -23.08
CA ILE A 133 13.21 -21.24 -22.24
C ILE A 133 12.23 -22.16 -22.96
N LYS A 134 11.22 -21.60 -23.62
CA LYS A 134 10.23 -22.38 -24.37
C LYS A 134 10.88 -23.13 -25.53
N ASN A 135 11.78 -22.48 -26.26
CA ASN A 135 12.54 -23.14 -27.32
C ASN A 135 13.43 -24.27 -26.77
N ASP A 136 14.03 -24.10 -25.61
CA ASP A 136 14.86 -25.13 -24.98
C ASP A 136 14.02 -26.31 -24.45
N LEU A 137 12.81 -26.05 -23.94
CA LEU A 137 11.85 -27.10 -23.58
C LEU A 137 11.38 -27.89 -24.80
N GLU A 138 11.12 -27.23 -25.93
CA GLU A 138 10.76 -27.91 -27.18
C GLU A 138 11.91 -28.80 -27.68
N LYS A 139 13.16 -28.35 -27.58
CA LYS A 139 14.34 -29.18 -27.87
C LYS A 139 14.43 -30.37 -26.92
N LEU A 140 14.29 -30.17 -25.61
CA LEU A 140 14.31 -31.25 -24.61
C LEU A 140 13.20 -32.27 -24.83
N SER A 141 11.98 -31.82 -25.15
CA SER A 141 10.85 -32.69 -25.47
C SER A 141 11.15 -33.55 -26.71
N SER A 142 11.77 -32.97 -27.74
CA SER A 142 12.19 -33.73 -28.93
C SER A 142 13.29 -34.77 -28.64
N VAL A 143 14.14 -34.53 -27.64
CA VAL A 143 15.19 -35.48 -27.19
C VAL A 143 14.59 -36.63 -26.37
N ILE A 144 13.60 -36.35 -25.52
CA ILE A 144 12.91 -37.37 -24.71
C ILE A 144 12.09 -38.30 -25.60
N LEU A 145 11.38 -37.76 -26.61
CA LEU A 145 10.65 -38.57 -27.59
C LEU A 145 11.58 -39.42 -28.48
N ALA A 146 12.87 -39.07 -28.59
CA ALA A 146 13.88 -39.90 -29.23
C ALA A 146 14.51 -40.94 -28.28
N GLY A 147 14.30 -40.84 -26.97
CA GLY A 147 14.89 -41.68 -25.93
C GLY A 147 13.95 -42.74 -25.32
N GLU A 148 12.63 -42.65 -25.52
CA GLU A 148 11.63 -43.60 -24.99
C GLU A 148 11.51 -44.90 -25.82
N ASN A 149 12.64 -45.56 -26.07
CA ASN A 149 12.70 -46.96 -26.49
C ASN A 149 13.65 -47.71 -25.56
N HIS A 150 13.32 -47.83 -24.27
CA HIS A 150 13.61 -49.04 -23.49
C HIS A 150 12.98 -49.05 -22.10
N ASN A 151 12.29 -50.16 -21.84
CA ASN A 151 12.05 -50.84 -20.58
C ASN A 151 10.84 -50.44 -19.74
N THR A 152 9.80 -51.25 -19.96
CA THR A 152 8.77 -51.68 -19.04
C THR A 152 9.30 -52.46 -17.83
N ASP A 153 8.50 -52.36 -16.77
CA ASP A 153 8.02 -53.42 -15.88
C ASP A 153 8.37 -53.37 -14.38
N GLU A 154 7.26 -53.52 -13.65
CA GLU A 154 7.03 -54.21 -12.37
C GLU A 154 6.61 -53.40 -11.11
N SER A 155 5.36 -53.74 -10.76
CA SER A 155 4.50 -53.55 -9.59
C SER A 155 5.12 -53.53 -8.18
N SER A 156 4.43 -52.89 -7.24
CA SER A 156 3.68 -53.60 -6.19
C SER A 156 2.92 -52.64 -5.25
N GLU A 157 1.66 -53.01 -4.95
CA GLU A 157 0.82 -52.48 -3.86
C GLU A 157 1.36 -52.89 -2.48
N ALA A 158 1.30 -51.99 -1.48
CA ALA A 158 0.90 -52.26 -0.08
C ALA A 158 1.04 -51.02 0.84
N ASP A 159 0.07 -50.88 1.74
CA ASP A 159 0.10 -50.25 3.09
C ASP A 159 -0.11 -48.73 3.27
N ASP A 160 -1.40 -48.36 3.23
CA ASP A 160 -2.00 -47.02 3.41
C ASP A 160 -2.26 -46.62 4.89
N GLU A 161 -1.45 -47.05 5.86
CA GLU A 161 -1.66 -46.66 7.28
C GLU A 161 -0.40 -46.23 8.04
N THR A 162 0.78 -46.45 7.46
CA THR A 162 2.08 -45.98 8.01
C THR A 162 2.50 -44.63 7.40
N ALA A 163 1.90 -44.22 6.29
CA ALA A 163 2.22 -42.97 5.59
C ALA A 163 1.92 -41.71 6.41
N ARG A 164 0.82 -41.69 7.17
CA ARG A 164 0.40 -40.51 7.95
C ARG A 164 1.28 -40.20 9.18
N LYS A 165 2.08 -41.16 9.65
CA LYS A 165 3.07 -40.93 10.73
C LYS A 165 4.49 -40.70 10.21
N SER A 166 4.76 -41.08 8.95
CA SER A 166 6.06 -40.88 8.29
C SER A 166 6.18 -39.51 7.62
N GLU A 167 5.07 -38.88 7.23
CA GLU A 167 5.07 -37.53 6.63
C GLU A 167 5.48 -36.41 7.61
N LEU A 168 5.36 -36.64 8.92
CA LEU A 168 5.73 -35.67 9.95
C LEU A 168 7.22 -35.70 10.34
N SER A 169 7.98 -36.75 10.00
CA SER A 169 9.41 -36.81 10.30
C SER A 169 10.29 -36.06 9.29
N GLU A 170 9.73 -35.64 8.17
CA GLU A 170 10.46 -35.01 7.06
C GLU A 170 9.87 -33.67 6.62
N LEU A 171 9.24 -32.89 7.51
CA LEU A 171 9.01 -31.47 7.23
C LEU A 171 10.36 -30.81 6.95
N SER A 172 10.64 -30.59 5.66
CA SER A 172 11.82 -29.92 5.20
C SER A 172 11.74 -28.47 5.65
N VAL A 173 12.89 -27.83 5.87
CA VAL A 173 12.94 -26.40 6.25
C VAL A 173 12.21 -25.52 5.21
N SER A 174 12.08 -26.00 3.97
CA SER A 174 11.32 -25.32 2.91
C SER A 174 9.81 -25.34 3.18
N GLU A 175 9.25 -26.49 3.52
CA GLU A 175 7.80 -26.64 3.79
C GLU A 175 7.38 -25.89 5.06
N THR A 176 8.26 -25.81 6.06
CA THR A 176 7.99 -25.01 7.26
C THR A 176 7.89 -23.52 6.92
N ILE A 177 8.75 -22.99 6.04
CA ILE A 177 8.69 -21.56 5.64
C ILE A 177 7.39 -21.25 4.90
N ASP A 178 6.91 -22.18 4.07
CA ASP A 178 5.66 -22.00 3.32
C ASP A 178 4.44 -21.92 4.25
N LEU A 179 4.49 -22.56 5.43
CA LEU A 179 3.44 -22.45 6.45
C LEU A 179 3.28 -21.04 7.03
N PHE A 180 4.29 -20.16 6.93
CA PHE A 180 4.22 -18.78 7.45
C PHE A 180 3.86 -17.76 6.36
N MET A 181 3.78 -18.19 5.10
CA MET A 181 3.39 -17.30 4.02
C MET A 181 1.86 -17.18 3.95
N ILE A 182 1.38 -15.93 3.90
CA ILE A 182 -0.03 -15.64 3.63
C ILE A 182 -0.14 -15.22 2.17
N SER A 183 -0.62 -16.15 1.34
CA SER A 183 -0.79 -15.99 -0.11
C SER A 183 -1.97 -15.09 -0.50
N GLY A 184 -2.58 -14.39 0.47
CA GLY A 184 -3.73 -13.53 0.28
C GLY A 184 -3.50 -12.55 -0.87
N SER A 185 -4.49 -12.43 -1.78
CA SER A 185 -4.36 -11.50 -2.90
C SER A 185 -4.20 -10.08 -2.37
N LYS A 186 -3.26 -9.32 -2.94
CA LYS A 186 -3.02 -7.89 -2.67
C LYS A 186 -4.28 -7.00 -2.82
N ASN A 187 -5.45 -7.54 -3.15
CA ASN A 187 -6.70 -6.81 -3.39
C ASN A 187 -7.83 -7.16 -2.39
N LYS A 188 -7.55 -7.89 -1.30
CA LYS A 188 -8.63 -8.56 -0.55
C LYS A 188 -9.53 -7.66 0.29
N ILE A 189 -9.00 -6.65 0.98
CA ILE A 189 -9.83 -5.70 1.75
C ILE A 189 -9.16 -4.33 1.74
N MET A 190 -9.88 -3.32 1.28
CA MET A 190 -9.46 -1.92 1.39
C MET A 190 -10.60 -1.13 2.00
N VAL A 191 -10.34 -0.49 3.13
CA VAL A 191 -11.26 0.45 3.74
C VAL A 191 -11.35 1.65 2.81
N ASN A 192 -12.54 1.95 2.30
CA ASN A 192 -12.80 3.24 1.66
C ASN A 192 -13.38 4.22 2.68
N SER A 193 -13.60 5.46 2.28
CA SER A 193 -14.11 6.52 3.15
C SER A 193 -15.59 6.37 3.57
N SER A 194 -16.22 5.23 3.28
CA SER A 194 -17.61 4.96 3.66
C SER A 194 -17.71 4.19 4.98
N VAL A 195 -18.70 4.56 5.78
CA VAL A 195 -19.02 3.90 7.06
C VAL A 195 -19.30 2.40 6.89
N SER A 196 -19.92 1.99 5.78
CA SER A 196 -20.20 0.58 5.49
C SER A 196 -18.91 -0.23 5.30
N SER A 197 -17.95 0.29 4.53
CA SER A 197 -16.67 -0.37 4.31
C SER A 197 -15.87 -0.51 5.60
N VAL A 198 -15.87 0.53 6.44
CA VAL A 198 -15.25 0.50 7.77
C VAL A 198 -15.90 -0.58 8.63
N ARG A 199 -17.23 -0.62 8.68
CA ARG A 199 -17.97 -1.60 9.50
C ARG A 199 -17.65 -3.03 9.07
N ASP A 200 -17.57 -3.30 7.78
CA ASP A 200 -17.26 -4.65 7.28
C ASP A 200 -15.80 -5.03 7.55
N TYR A 201 -14.85 -4.09 7.42
CA TYR A 201 -13.47 -4.31 7.85
C TYR A 201 -13.38 -4.62 9.36
N MET A 202 -14.05 -3.83 10.19
CA MET A 202 -14.07 -4.03 11.64
C MET A 202 -14.65 -5.40 12.03
N LYS A 203 -15.71 -5.87 11.36
CA LYS A 203 -16.26 -7.22 11.61
C LYS A 203 -15.21 -8.30 11.36
N ASN A 204 -14.42 -8.17 10.31
CA ASN A 204 -13.39 -9.16 10.00
C ASN A 204 -12.25 -9.13 11.02
N VAL A 205 -11.80 -7.93 11.40
CA VAL A 205 -10.73 -7.74 12.41
C VAL A 205 -11.15 -8.24 13.79
N LEU A 206 -12.44 -8.13 14.13
CA LEU A 206 -13.01 -8.58 15.41
C LEU A 206 -13.48 -10.04 15.39
N ASN A 207 -13.37 -10.74 14.27
CA ASN A 207 -13.68 -12.16 14.22
C ASN A 207 -12.45 -12.97 14.66
N PHE A 208 -12.46 -13.46 15.89
CA PHE A 208 -11.39 -14.28 16.44
C PHE A 208 -11.71 -15.78 16.50
N ASP A 209 -12.85 -16.21 15.95
CA ASP A 209 -13.45 -17.52 16.17
C ASP A 209 -12.43 -18.66 15.98
N ASN A 210 -11.66 -18.60 14.89
CA ASN A 210 -10.68 -19.64 14.55
C ASN A 210 -9.54 -19.74 15.59
N ILE A 211 -9.08 -18.61 16.13
CA ILE A 211 -8.02 -18.59 17.16
C ILE A 211 -8.58 -19.07 18.50
N GLU A 212 -9.78 -18.60 18.88
CA GLU A 212 -10.44 -18.98 20.12
C GLU A 212 -10.74 -20.48 20.17
N GLU A 213 -11.25 -21.03 19.07
CA GLU A 213 -11.52 -22.47 18.92
C GLU A 213 -10.21 -23.27 19.07
N CYS A 214 -9.16 -22.88 18.34
CA CYS A 214 -7.87 -23.58 18.40
C CYS A 214 -7.25 -23.54 19.82
N LEU A 215 -7.31 -22.39 20.49
CA LEU A 215 -6.79 -22.26 21.86
C LEU A 215 -7.63 -23.05 22.85
N SER A 216 -8.94 -23.15 22.64
CA SER A 216 -9.87 -23.92 23.48
C SER A 216 -9.63 -25.42 23.36
N ASP A 217 -9.45 -25.92 22.14
CA ASP A 217 -9.11 -27.31 21.85
C ASP A 217 -7.79 -27.75 22.47
N CYS A 218 -6.83 -26.81 22.59
CA CYS A 218 -5.50 -27.07 23.12
C CYS A 218 -5.33 -26.64 24.59
N LYS A 219 -6.42 -26.52 25.35
CA LYS A 219 -6.41 -25.96 26.72
C LYS A 219 -5.45 -26.64 27.70
N ASP A 220 -5.28 -27.96 27.56
CA ASP A 220 -4.46 -28.77 28.46
C ASP A 220 -3.01 -28.92 27.96
N HIS A 221 -2.66 -28.25 26.85
CA HIS A 221 -1.33 -28.35 26.27
C HIS A 221 -0.32 -27.42 26.94
N GLU A 222 0.87 -27.95 27.22
CA GLU A 222 1.95 -27.18 27.81
C GLU A 222 2.36 -26.01 26.88
N GLY A 223 2.51 -24.82 27.46
CA GLY A 223 2.86 -23.60 26.73
C GLY A 223 1.68 -22.87 26.05
N PHE A 224 0.48 -23.46 25.97
CA PHE A 224 -0.70 -22.77 25.41
C PHE A 224 -1.36 -21.77 26.38
N SER A 225 -1.06 -21.88 27.68
CA SER A 225 -1.52 -20.92 28.69
C SER A 225 -1.03 -19.49 28.40
N SER A 226 0.24 -19.33 28.01
CA SER A 226 0.81 -18.02 27.66
C SER A 226 0.18 -17.42 26.41
N PHE A 227 -0.10 -18.24 25.39
CA PHE A 227 -0.83 -17.79 24.20
C PHE A 227 -2.24 -17.33 24.55
N ARG A 228 -2.95 -18.07 25.41
CA ARG A 228 -4.30 -17.68 25.85
C ARG A 228 -4.33 -16.37 26.64
N GLU A 229 -3.37 -16.16 27.55
CA GLU A 229 -3.26 -14.91 28.30
C GLU A 229 -2.96 -13.73 27.36
N SER A 230 -2.01 -13.91 26.44
CA SER A 230 -1.70 -12.92 25.41
C SER A 230 -2.89 -12.65 24.50
N PHE A 231 -3.68 -13.68 24.17
CA PHE A 231 -4.86 -13.56 23.32
C PHE A 231 -5.94 -12.73 23.99
N ASN A 232 -6.23 -13.01 25.26
CA ASN A 232 -7.21 -12.25 26.03
C ASN A 232 -6.84 -10.76 26.16
N THR A 233 -5.55 -10.45 26.20
CA THR A 233 -5.07 -9.06 26.20
C THR A 233 -5.27 -8.43 24.83
N PHE A 234 -4.85 -9.14 23.78
CA PHE A 234 -5.01 -8.72 22.40
C PHE A 234 -6.48 -8.43 22.03
N SER A 235 -7.39 -9.38 22.29
CA SER A 235 -8.81 -9.26 21.95
C SER A 235 -9.46 -8.06 22.65
N LYS A 236 -9.17 -7.86 23.94
CA LYS A 236 -9.64 -6.67 24.67
C LYS A 236 -9.09 -5.37 24.11
N THR A 237 -7.78 -5.32 23.79
CA THR A 237 -7.13 -4.12 23.27
C THR A 237 -7.68 -3.75 21.89
N ILE A 238 -7.86 -4.73 21.00
CA ILE A 238 -8.38 -4.47 19.66
C ILE A 238 -9.87 -4.10 19.68
N GLU A 239 -10.68 -4.73 20.54
CA GLU A 239 -12.08 -4.35 20.76
C GLU A 239 -12.21 -2.92 21.29
N GLN A 240 -11.38 -2.55 22.27
CA GLN A 240 -11.37 -1.21 22.83
C GLN A 240 -10.99 -0.18 21.76
N LYS A 241 -9.92 -0.44 21.00
CA LYS A 241 -9.50 0.46 19.92
C LYS A 241 -10.55 0.57 18.82
N ALA A 242 -11.20 -0.54 18.46
CA ALA A 242 -12.29 -0.57 17.50
C ALA A 242 -13.47 0.31 17.96
N LYS A 243 -13.85 0.25 19.25
CA LYS A 243 -14.89 1.11 19.82
C LYS A 243 -14.51 2.60 19.77
N GLU A 244 -13.28 2.93 20.12
CA GLU A 244 -12.77 4.31 20.05
C GLU A 244 -12.82 4.85 18.61
N LEU A 245 -12.33 4.07 17.64
CA LEU A 245 -12.37 4.45 16.23
C LEU A 245 -13.80 4.59 15.70
N ALA A 246 -14.73 3.75 16.17
CA ALA A 246 -16.13 3.84 15.78
C ALA A 246 -16.81 5.14 16.24
N ILE A 247 -16.42 5.66 17.40
CA ILE A 247 -16.94 6.94 17.93
C ILE A 247 -16.35 8.11 17.12
N MET A 248 -15.05 8.05 16.80
CA MET A 248 -14.35 9.12 16.08
C MET A 248 -14.68 9.17 14.58
N LEU A 249 -15.37 8.16 14.02
CA LEU A 249 -15.75 8.11 12.60
C LEU A 249 -16.56 9.31 12.12
N GLU A 250 -17.32 9.95 13.01
CA GLU A 250 -18.11 11.15 12.68
C GLU A 250 -17.23 12.40 12.50
N ASP A 251 -16.04 12.42 13.13
CA ASP A 251 -15.13 13.56 13.15
C ASP A 251 -14.00 13.46 12.10
N PHE A 252 -13.79 12.27 11.53
CA PHE A 252 -12.74 12.08 10.52
C PHE A 252 -13.09 12.73 9.18
N LYS A 253 -12.09 13.40 8.58
CA LYS A 253 -12.16 13.74 7.16
C LYS A 253 -12.18 12.45 6.37
N LYS A 254 -13.02 12.40 5.32
CA LYS A 254 -13.18 11.22 4.45
C LYS A 254 -11.86 10.63 3.96
N GLU A 255 -10.88 11.49 3.65
CA GLU A 255 -9.56 11.10 3.13
C GLU A 255 -8.71 10.36 4.18
N ASP A 256 -8.93 10.63 5.48
CA ASP A 256 -8.10 10.10 6.58
C ASP A 256 -8.70 8.82 7.22
N ILE A 257 -9.97 8.49 6.92
CA ILE A 257 -10.67 7.34 7.50
C ILE A 257 -9.92 6.02 7.22
N SER A 258 -9.52 5.81 5.97
CA SER A 258 -8.86 4.57 5.55
C SER A 258 -7.48 4.37 6.21
N PRO A 259 -6.53 5.34 6.14
CA PRO A 259 -5.24 5.17 6.78
C PRO A 259 -5.36 5.03 8.28
N GLU A 260 -6.13 5.88 8.96
CA GLU A 260 -6.17 5.91 10.42
C GLU A 260 -6.73 4.62 11.00
N ILE A 261 -7.81 4.08 10.41
CA ILE A 261 -8.44 2.84 10.88
C ILE A 261 -7.58 1.63 10.55
N THR A 262 -7.09 1.55 9.31
CA THR A 262 -6.33 0.38 8.85
C THR A 262 -5.00 0.28 9.60
N ILE A 263 -4.24 1.37 9.68
CA ILE A 263 -2.92 1.40 10.31
C ILE A 263 -3.04 1.22 11.83
N SER A 264 -4.00 1.88 12.48
CA SER A 264 -4.15 1.75 13.94
C SER A 264 -4.47 0.33 14.38
N LEU A 265 -5.39 -0.35 13.68
CA LEU A 265 -5.75 -1.73 13.99
C LEU A 265 -4.60 -2.68 13.63
N PHE A 266 -3.95 -2.48 12.48
CA PHE A 266 -2.81 -3.30 12.08
C PHE A 266 -1.64 -3.20 13.05
N LYS A 267 -1.37 -2.03 13.64
CA LYS A 267 -0.34 -1.89 14.70
C LYS A 267 -0.60 -2.77 15.91
N ILE A 268 -1.86 -2.93 16.31
CA ILE A 268 -2.23 -3.83 17.41
C ILE A 268 -2.02 -5.29 17.00
N ILE A 269 -2.47 -5.67 15.81
CA ILE A 269 -2.24 -7.02 15.25
C ILE A 269 -0.73 -7.30 15.19
N SER A 270 0.07 -6.34 14.73
CA SER A 270 1.53 -6.45 14.64
C SER A 270 2.14 -6.74 16.00
N ALA A 271 1.86 -5.88 16.98
CA ALA A 271 2.49 -5.94 18.29
C ALA A 271 2.15 -7.21 19.08
N TYR A 272 0.95 -7.77 18.90
CA TYR A 272 0.49 -8.92 19.68
C TYR A 272 0.58 -10.26 18.95
N ILE A 273 0.30 -10.29 17.65
CA ILE A 273 0.26 -11.53 16.88
C ILE A 273 1.55 -11.68 16.08
N ILE A 274 1.86 -10.72 15.19
CA ILE A 274 2.97 -10.88 14.25
C ILE A 274 4.32 -10.88 14.97
N GLU A 275 4.59 -9.91 15.85
CA GLU A 275 5.90 -9.76 16.48
C GLU A 275 6.10 -10.70 17.68
N ARG A 276 5.02 -11.08 18.38
CA ARG A 276 5.10 -11.90 19.60
C ARG A 276 4.79 -13.36 19.37
N TRP A 277 3.76 -13.69 18.57
CA TRP A 277 3.35 -15.07 18.41
C TRP A 277 4.10 -15.76 17.29
N ILE A 278 4.17 -15.15 16.11
CA ILE A 278 4.73 -15.82 14.92
C ILE A 278 6.17 -16.31 15.14
N PRO A 279 7.12 -15.50 15.66
CA PRO A 279 8.47 -15.98 15.94
C PRO A 279 8.53 -17.10 16.98
N VAL A 280 7.65 -17.04 18.00
CA VAL A 280 7.60 -18.07 19.06
C VAL A 280 7.03 -19.38 18.51
N ILE A 281 5.96 -19.30 17.72
CA ILE A 281 5.35 -20.45 17.04
C ILE A 281 6.37 -21.07 16.07
N PHE A 282 7.08 -20.25 15.28
CA PHE A 282 8.14 -20.70 14.38
C PHE A 282 9.22 -21.50 15.11
N ARG A 283 9.75 -20.95 16.20
CA ARG A 283 10.75 -21.64 17.02
C ARG A 283 10.22 -22.95 17.57
N LEU A 284 9.00 -22.96 18.11
CA LEU A 284 8.40 -24.16 18.69
C LEU A 284 8.11 -25.25 17.65
N ILE A 285 7.70 -24.89 16.44
CA ILE A 285 7.53 -25.84 15.33
C ILE A 285 8.89 -26.44 14.96
N ASN A 286 9.94 -25.62 14.84
CA ASN A 286 11.29 -26.10 14.49
C ASN A 286 11.93 -26.97 15.60
N GLU A 287 11.73 -26.63 16.87
CA GLU A 287 12.32 -27.34 18.01
C GLU A 287 11.55 -28.61 18.39
N LYS A 288 10.21 -28.51 18.48
CA LYS A 288 9.36 -29.57 19.04
C LYS A 288 8.61 -30.38 17.99
N ARG A 289 8.44 -29.84 16.77
CA ARG A 289 7.64 -30.44 15.68
C ARG A 289 6.24 -30.88 16.11
N ASP A 290 5.63 -30.13 17.03
CA ASP A 290 4.32 -30.45 17.57
C ASP A 290 3.20 -29.87 16.68
N GLU A 291 2.34 -30.77 16.23
CA GLU A 291 1.20 -30.49 15.35
C GLU A 291 0.26 -29.41 15.90
N LYS A 292 0.18 -29.26 17.23
CA LYS A 292 -0.67 -28.23 17.85
C LYS A 292 -0.18 -26.82 17.53
N TYR A 293 1.13 -26.59 17.48
CA TYR A 293 1.66 -25.28 17.09
C TYR A 293 1.47 -25.01 15.60
N ILE A 294 1.51 -26.06 14.76
CA ILE A 294 1.15 -25.95 13.33
C ILE A 294 -0.32 -25.57 13.18
N ARG A 295 -1.23 -26.20 13.94
CA ARG A 295 -2.66 -25.87 13.95
C ARG A 295 -2.90 -24.43 14.40
N LEU A 296 -2.20 -23.98 15.44
CA LEU A 296 -2.25 -22.60 15.92
C LEU A 296 -1.78 -21.61 14.85
N LEU A 297 -0.68 -21.91 14.14
CA LEU A 297 -0.19 -21.07 13.05
C LEU A 297 -1.22 -20.94 11.93
N LYS A 298 -1.85 -22.05 11.53
CA LYS A 298 -2.91 -22.04 10.51
C LYS A 298 -4.07 -21.16 10.93
N ALA A 299 -4.54 -21.29 12.17
CA ALA A 299 -5.61 -20.44 12.71
C ALA A 299 -5.22 -18.94 12.71
N VAL A 300 -3.97 -18.62 13.06
CA VAL A 300 -3.44 -17.25 13.01
C VAL A 300 -3.39 -16.73 11.57
N ASN A 301 -2.89 -17.52 10.62
CA ASN A 301 -2.80 -17.10 9.21
C ASN A 301 -4.18 -16.86 8.61
N GLU A 302 -5.15 -17.72 8.90
CA GLU A 302 -6.54 -17.54 8.47
C GLU A 302 -7.15 -16.24 9.04
N TYR A 303 -6.89 -15.94 10.32
CA TYR A 303 -7.30 -14.68 10.93
C TYR A 303 -6.66 -13.46 10.24
N LEU A 304 -5.35 -13.50 10.03
CA LEU A 304 -4.60 -12.43 9.38
C LEU A 304 -5.09 -12.21 7.94
N GLU A 305 -5.32 -13.28 7.18
CA GLU A 305 -5.83 -13.21 5.82
C GLU A 305 -7.26 -12.62 5.78
N LYS A 306 -8.15 -13.07 6.69
CA LYS A 306 -9.50 -12.50 6.85
C LYS A 306 -9.44 -11.02 7.22
N SER A 307 -8.41 -10.60 7.95
CA SER A 307 -8.15 -9.20 8.31
C SER A 307 -7.50 -8.39 7.18
N GLY A 308 -7.26 -8.99 6.01
CA GLY A 308 -6.69 -8.32 4.83
C GLY A 308 -5.15 -8.24 4.83
N VAL A 309 -4.49 -8.96 5.74
CA VAL A 309 -3.03 -9.03 5.84
C VAL A 309 -2.48 -10.08 4.88
N TYR A 310 -1.32 -9.80 4.28
CA TYR A 310 -0.59 -10.73 3.41
C TYR A 310 0.91 -10.65 3.69
N THR A 311 1.71 -11.57 3.16
CA THR A 311 3.18 -11.53 3.31
C THR A 311 3.87 -11.08 2.04
N TYR A 312 4.90 -10.24 2.17
CA TYR A 312 5.83 -9.97 1.07
C TYR A 312 6.83 -11.12 0.92
N ASN A 313 6.82 -11.79 -0.22
CA ASN A 313 7.52 -13.07 -0.42
C ASN A 313 8.55 -13.07 -1.57
N LYS A 314 9.10 -11.89 -1.93
CA LYS A 314 10.15 -11.81 -2.96
C LYS A 314 11.52 -12.32 -2.48
N LEU A 315 11.71 -12.53 -1.19
CA LEU A 315 12.94 -13.09 -0.62
C LEU A 315 12.78 -14.59 -0.40
N ARG A 316 13.74 -15.40 -0.88
CA ARG A 316 13.75 -16.86 -0.69
C ARG A 316 15.10 -17.34 -0.15
N LYS A 317 15.07 -18.43 0.62
CA LYS A 317 16.28 -19.11 1.09
C LYS A 317 17.18 -19.49 -0.09
N GLY A 318 18.48 -19.23 0.06
CA GLY A 318 19.51 -19.50 -0.94
C GLY A 318 19.62 -18.46 -2.06
N GLN A 319 18.73 -17.47 -2.12
CA GLN A 319 18.83 -16.37 -3.08
C GLN A 319 19.63 -15.20 -2.50
N PRO A 320 20.32 -14.41 -3.34
CA PRO A 320 20.95 -13.17 -2.90
C PRO A 320 19.89 -12.15 -2.48
N VAL A 321 20.21 -11.30 -1.50
CA VAL A 321 19.37 -10.16 -1.13
C VAL A 321 19.42 -9.10 -2.23
N THR A 322 18.25 -8.58 -2.60
CA THR A 322 18.12 -7.45 -3.53
C THR A 322 17.97 -6.13 -2.77
N ASP A 323 18.27 -5.00 -3.42
CA ASP A 323 18.05 -3.67 -2.82
C ASP A 323 16.58 -3.48 -2.37
N GLU A 324 15.61 -3.92 -3.18
CA GLU A 324 14.19 -3.90 -2.83
C GLU A 324 13.89 -4.71 -1.56
N SER A 325 14.65 -5.77 -1.28
CA SER A 325 14.46 -6.57 -0.07
C SER A 325 14.91 -5.83 1.19
N LEU A 326 15.85 -4.88 1.08
CA LEU A 326 16.34 -4.09 2.21
C LEU A 326 15.28 -3.10 2.74
N ASP A 327 14.33 -2.70 1.90
CA ASP A 327 13.20 -1.86 2.32
C ASP A 327 12.21 -2.60 3.24
N TYR A 328 12.20 -3.93 3.17
CA TYR A 328 11.25 -4.78 3.87
C TYR A 328 11.87 -5.65 4.96
N PHE A 329 13.18 -5.89 4.94
CA PHE A 329 13.84 -6.83 5.85
C PHE A 329 14.98 -6.20 6.64
N ILE A 330 15.02 -6.53 7.93
CA ILE A 330 16.21 -6.38 8.76
C ILE A 330 17.11 -7.61 8.50
N ILE A 331 18.30 -7.35 7.99
CA ILE A 331 19.27 -8.39 7.61
C ILE A 331 20.32 -8.58 8.71
N THR A 332 20.41 -9.81 9.22
CA THR A 332 21.48 -10.22 10.14
C THR A 332 22.53 -11.02 9.38
N ARG A 333 23.82 -10.69 9.56
CA ARG A 333 24.92 -11.41 8.91
C ARG A 333 25.42 -12.54 9.81
N CYS A 334 25.58 -13.72 9.22
CA CYS A 334 26.16 -14.89 9.85
C CYS A 334 27.42 -15.32 9.10
N PRO A 335 28.47 -15.81 9.79
CA PRO A 335 29.66 -16.30 9.12
C PRO A 335 29.36 -17.45 8.16
N SER A 336 29.97 -17.40 6.99
CA SER A 336 29.90 -18.41 5.95
C SER A 336 31.15 -19.26 5.95
N LEU A 337 30.97 -20.58 5.85
CA LEU A 337 32.07 -21.53 5.62
C LEU A 337 32.46 -21.62 4.13
N SER A 338 31.74 -20.95 3.24
CA SER A 338 31.94 -21.03 1.80
C SER A 338 31.68 -19.69 1.10
N GLU A 339 32.63 -19.23 0.28
CA GLU A 339 32.53 -17.97 -0.45
C GLU A 339 31.33 -17.92 -1.41
N ASN A 340 30.94 -19.06 -1.98
CA ASN A 340 29.78 -19.14 -2.88
C ASN A 340 28.42 -18.94 -2.19
N MET A 341 28.39 -18.93 -0.85
CA MET A 341 27.19 -18.70 -0.06
C MET A 341 27.06 -17.25 0.39
N ASN A 342 28.10 -16.43 0.25
CA ASN A 342 28.08 -15.04 0.69
C ASN A 342 26.89 -14.27 0.08
N ASP A 343 26.27 -13.43 0.91
CA ASP A 343 25.10 -12.61 0.62
C ASP A 343 23.82 -13.38 0.27
N LYS A 344 23.86 -14.72 0.31
CA LYS A 344 22.66 -15.55 0.16
C LYS A 344 21.91 -15.68 1.48
N VAL A 345 20.58 -15.68 1.37
CA VAL A 345 19.67 -15.87 2.48
C VAL A 345 19.85 -17.27 3.08
N LYS A 346 20.27 -17.30 4.33
CA LYS A 346 20.40 -18.50 5.14
C LYS A 346 19.04 -18.95 5.68
N GLU A 347 18.30 -18.00 6.27
CA GLU A 347 17.03 -18.26 6.94
C GLU A 347 16.15 -17.01 6.91
N ILE A 348 14.85 -17.20 6.71
CA ILE A 348 13.85 -16.15 6.92
C ILE A 348 13.13 -16.48 8.22
N ARG A 349 13.32 -15.64 9.24
CA ARG A 349 12.73 -15.84 10.57
C ARG A 349 11.36 -15.22 10.70
N LEU A 350 11.14 -14.12 9.98
CA LEU A 350 9.87 -13.43 9.95
C LEU A 350 9.69 -12.77 8.58
N PHE A 351 8.58 -13.05 7.92
CA PHE A 351 8.22 -12.31 6.71
C PHE A 351 7.72 -10.90 7.04
N PRO A 352 7.87 -9.93 6.12
CA PRO A 352 7.18 -8.66 6.21
C PRO A 352 5.69 -8.90 5.97
N TYR A 353 4.87 -8.54 6.95
CA TYR A 353 3.42 -8.60 6.84
C TYR A 353 2.92 -7.25 6.37
N CYS A 354 2.04 -7.25 5.39
CA CYS A 354 1.59 -6.08 4.67
C CYS A 354 0.07 -5.97 4.74
N ILE A 355 -0.43 -4.73 4.78
CA ILE A 355 -1.84 -4.40 4.66
C ILE A 355 -1.99 -3.22 3.70
N ASN A 356 -2.99 -3.28 2.82
CA ASN A 356 -3.25 -2.21 1.87
C ASN A 356 -4.33 -1.27 2.42
N TYR A 357 -4.19 0.02 2.14
CA TYR A 357 -5.18 1.04 2.48
C TYR A 357 -5.28 2.10 1.39
N MET A 358 -6.31 2.93 1.43
CA MET A 358 -6.50 4.04 0.49
C MET A 358 -5.95 5.32 1.11
N GLU A 359 -5.05 6.02 0.42
CA GLU A 359 -4.50 7.30 0.85
C GLU A 359 -4.68 8.30 -0.29
N TYR A 360 -5.44 9.38 -0.07
CA TYR A 360 -5.75 10.38 -1.10
C TYR A 360 -6.30 9.79 -2.42
N GLY A 361 -7.01 8.64 -2.35
CA GLY A 361 -7.55 7.95 -3.52
C GLY A 361 -6.54 7.05 -4.25
N GLU A 362 -5.29 6.98 -3.80
CA GLU A 362 -4.28 6.04 -4.26
C GLU A 362 -4.17 4.83 -3.31
N LYS A 363 -3.72 3.70 -3.84
CA LYS A 363 -3.45 2.50 -3.03
C LYS A 363 -2.08 2.65 -2.37
N ALA A 364 -2.07 2.58 -1.04
CA ALA A 364 -0.87 2.58 -0.23
C ALA A 364 -0.73 1.24 0.52
N VAL A 365 0.49 0.97 1.00
CA VAL A 365 0.83 -0.25 1.72
C VAL A 365 1.50 0.13 3.03
N HIS A 366 0.99 -0.42 4.12
CA HIS A 366 1.67 -0.39 5.41
C HIS A 366 2.22 -1.80 5.70
N HIS A 367 3.42 -1.89 6.26
CA HIS A 367 4.06 -3.19 6.49
C HIS A 367 4.88 -3.23 7.77
N THR A 368 5.05 -4.45 8.29
CA THR A 368 6.05 -4.76 9.32
C THR A 368 7.42 -4.95 8.68
N MET A 369 8.47 -4.89 9.50
CA MET A 369 9.80 -5.31 9.08
C MET A 369 9.93 -6.83 9.21
N GLY A 370 10.35 -7.49 8.14
CA GLY A 370 10.79 -8.88 8.16
C GLY A 370 12.15 -9.02 8.82
N ASN A 371 12.54 -10.26 9.13
CA ASN A 371 13.85 -10.59 9.66
C ASN A 371 14.41 -11.78 8.88
N ALA A 372 15.59 -11.58 8.29
CA ALA A 372 16.30 -12.62 7.57
C ALA A 372 17.78 -12.66 7.98
N GLU A 373 18.34 -13.85 7.97
CA GLU A 373 19.78 -14.07 8.09
C GLU A 373 20.39 -14.31 6.71
N ILE A 374 21.55 -13.71 6.47
CA ILE A 374 22.39 -13.99 5.30
C ILE A 374 23.74 -14.52 5.73
N TYR A 375 24.35 -15.28 4.84
CA TYR A 375 25.75 -15.64 4.95
C TYR A 375 26.63 -14.43 4.62
N SER A 376 27.72 -14.25 5.34
CA SER A 376 28.75 -13.23 5.16
C SER A 376 30.10 -13.90 5.26
N ALA A 377 31.08 -13.43 4.48
CA ALA A 377 32.46 -13.84 4.68
C ALA A 377 32.85 -13.54 6.14
N GLU A 378 33.54 -14.47 6.80
CA GLU A 378 34.22 -14.15 8.06
C GLU A 378 35.22 -13.01 7.78
N GLU A 379 35.09 -11.91 8.53
CA GLU A 379 36.26 -11.05 8.74
C GLU A 379 37.27 -11.92 9.51
N LYS A 380 38.28 -12.43 8.82
CA LYS A 380 39.46 -13.00 9.46
C LYS A 380 40.08 -11.89 10.31
N ILE A 381 39.80 -11.89 11.61
CA ILE A 381 40.45 -11.03 12.61
C ILE A 381 41.91 -11.45 12.76
#